data_AF-A0A5B1BGJ3-F1
#
_entry.id   AF-A0A5B1BGJ3-F1
#
_cell.length_a   1.000
_cell.length_b   1.000
_cell.length_c   1.000
_cell.angle_alpha   90.00
_cell.angle_beta   90.00
_cell.angle_gamma   90.00
#
_symmetry.space_group_name_H-M   'P 1'
#
loop_
_entity.id
_entity.type
_entity.pdbx_description
1 polymer ?
#
loop_
_entity_poly.entity_id
_entity_poly.type
_entity_poly.pdbx_seq_one_letter_code
_entity_poly.pdbx_strand_id
1 'polypeptide(L)'
;MLKTINFAFLLFLLIIACQKEEKSQDPFLISNNRIGHLTHKTTLKQLDSIYSNDSIVRNIAGDKLLNTNNEIAIFEKGGKKLLILEVRQKSDINSTIKNIQLIDSRYHTDTGLSPNGTFKNIKDHYTITKITNTLSSAVLFVDSIQASLTIDKKELAADLKFNTDTKIEASQIPDSAKIKHFLISWDEN
;
A
#
# COMPACT_ATOMS: atom_id res chain seq x y z
N MET A 1 48.84 11.55 -48.33
CA MET A 1 47.55 12.21 -48.03
C MET A 1 46.55 11.13 -47.67
N LEU A 2 46.39 10.85 -46.38
CA LEU A 2 45.27 11.31 -45.53
C LEU A 2 44.00 10.48 -45.83
N LYS A 3 43.83 9.28 -45.25
CA LYS A 3 43.21 8.99 -43.94
C LYS A 3 41.97 9.85 -43.64
N THR A 4 40.83 9.54 -44.25
CA THR A 4 39.51 10.12 -43.86
C THR A 4 38.34 9.22 -44.29
N ILE A 5 38.44 7.91 -44.10
CA ILE A 5 37.27 7.02 -44.19
C ILE A 5 37.35 6.14 -42.95
N ASN A 6 36.27 6.11 -42.16
CA ASN A 6 36.09 5.45 -40.85
C ASN A 6 36.01 6.40 -39.64
N PHE A 7 35.15 7.42 -39.68
CA PHE A 7 34.70 8.08 -38.44
C PHE A 7 33.17 8.25 -38.34
N ALA A 8 32.43 8.17 -39.45
CA ALA A 8 30.98 8.34 -39.44
C ALA A 8 30.21 7.11 -38.94
N PHE A 9 30.74 5.90 -39.11
CA PHE A 9 30.05 4.67 -38.68
C PHE A 9 30.24 4.37 -37.17
N LEU A 10 31.29 4.91 -36.55
CA LEU A 10 31.54 4.75 -35.12
C LEU A 10 30.67 5.67 -34.25
N LEU A 11 30.12 6.74 -34.83
CA LEU A 11 29.26 7.69 -34.12
C LEU A 11 27.80 7.21 -34.01
N PHE A 12 27.36 6.28 -34.86
CA PHE A 12 25.99 5.76 -34.84
C PHE A 12 25.78 4.61 -33.83
N LEU A 13 26.86 3.96 -33.39
CA LEU A 13 26.82 2.88 -32.39
C LEU A 13 26.80 3.37 -30.93
N LEU A 14 27.06 4.66 -30.69
CA LEU A 14 27.09 5.25 -29.34
C LEU A 14 25.71 5.69 -28.82
N ILE A 15 24.70 5.81 -29.68
CA ILE A 15 23.33 6.20 -29.28
C ILE A 15 22.46 5.04 -28.78
N ILE A 16 22.90 3.78 -28.94
CA ILE A 16 22.14 2.60 -28.48
C ILE A 16 22.57 2.18 -27.05
N ALA A 17 23.74 2.62 -26.58
CA ALA A 17 24.28 2.23 -25.26
C ALA A 17 23.72 3.05 -24.08
N CYS A 18 22.75 3.94 -24.30
CA CYS A 18 22.13 4.75 -23.25
C CYS A 18 20.60 4.65 -23.25
N GLN A 19 20.06 3.47 -23.56
CA GLN A 19 18.80 3.07 -22.96
C GLN A 19 19.17 2.42 -21.64
N LYS A 20 19.32 3.22 -20.58
CA LYS A 20 19.14 2.68 -19.24
C LYS A 20 17.78 2.02 -19.29
N GLU A 21 17.73 0.69 -19.24
CA GLU A 21 16.53 -0.02 -18.88
C GLU A 21 16.03 0.65 -17.61
N GLU A 22 15.01 1.49 -17.77
CA GLU A 22 14.28 2.06 -16.65
C GLU A 22 13.62 0.83 -16.04
N LYS A 23 14.31 0.18 -15.08
CA LYS A 23 13.80 -1.00 -14.38
C LYS A 23 12.38 -0.64 -14.02
N SER A 24 11.42 -1.27 -14.69
CA SER A 24 10.03 -0.92 -14.54
C SER A 24 9.73 -1.08 -13.07
N GLN A 25 9.52 0.06 -12.39
CA GLN A 25 9.30 0.06 -10.96
C GLN A 25 8.05 -0.76 -10.71
N ASP A 26 8.15 -1.78 -9.85
CA ASP A 26 7.02 -2.66 -9.58
C ASP A 26 5.83 -1.82 -9.06
N PRO A 27 4.71 -1.79 -9.81
CA PRO A 27 3.56 -0.95 -9.46
C PRO A 27 2.84 -1.44 -8.20
N PHE A 28 3.18 -2.62 -7.69
CA PHE A 28 2.55 -3.23 -6.53
C PHE A 28 3.49 -3.38 -5.33
N LEU A 29 4.74 -2.93 -5.42
CA LEU A 29 5.68 -3.01 -4.30
C LEU A 29 5.31 -2.02 -3.18
N ILE A 30 5.26 -2.54 -1.95
CA ILE A 30 5.10 -1.80 -0.71
C ILE A 30 6.49 -1.57 -0.12
N SER A 31 6.87 -0.32 0.06
CA SER A 31 8.14 0.08 0.66
C SER A 31 7.95 1.30 1.57
N ASN A 32 8.97 1.62 2.36
CA ASN A 32 8.88 2.77 3.24
C ASN A 32 8.61 4.06 2.44
N ASN A 33 7.58 4.81 2.83
CA ASN A 33 7.15 6.05 2.18
C ASN A 33 6.77 5.94 0.69
N ARG A 34 6.56 4.73 0.16
CA ARG A 34 6.19 4.48 -1.24
C ARG A 34 5.37 3.20 -1.42
N ILE A 35 4.25 3.32 -2.10
CA ILE A 35 3.36 2.22 -2.49
C ILE A 35 3.17 2.26 -4.00
N GLY A 36 3.81 1.34 -4.72
CA GLY A 36 3.83 1.38 -6.19
C GLY A 36 4.31 2.73 -6.70
N HIS A 37 3.45 3.43 -7.44
CA HIS A 37 3.72 4.77 -7.96
C HIS A 37 3.48 5.91 -6.95
N LEU A 38 2.77 5.65 -5.84
CA LEU A 38 2.50 6.65 -4.80
C LEU A 38 3.71 6.83 -3.88
N THR A 39 3.92 8.06 -3.43
CA THR A 39 4.88 8.40 -2.37
C THR A 39 4.19 9.27 -1.32
N HIS A 40 4.76 9.40 -0.12
CA HIS A 40 4.26 10.30 0.93
C HIS A 40 4.10 11.77 0.49
N LYS A 41 4.77 12.18 -0.60
CA LYS A 41 4.67 13.52 -1.19
C LYS A 41 3.67 13.61 -2.34
N THR A 42 3.06 12.49 -2.74
CA THR A 42 2.08 12.47 -3.81
C THR A 42 0.87 13.30 -3.40
N THR A 43 0.57 14.30 -4.22
CA THR A 43 -0.51 15.25 -4.04
C THR A 43 -1.77 14.81 -4.76
N LEU A 44 -2.92 15.33 -4.32
CA LEU A 44 -4.23 15.05 -4.91
C LEU A 44 -4.29 15.33 -6.42
N LYS A 45 -3.65 16.42 -6.89
CA LYS A 45 -3.59 16.78 -8.32
C LYS A 45 -2.75 15.82 -9.18
N GLN A 46 -1.86 15.04 -8.57
CA GLN A 46 -1.01 14.09 -9.31
C GLN A 46 -1.72 12.76 -9.59
N LEU A 47 -2.82 12.47 -8.89
CA LEU A 47 -3.52 11.18 -9.00
C LEU A 47 -4.00 10.90 -10.43
N ASP A 48 -4.53 11.89 -11.14
CA ASP A 48 -5.04 11.69 -12.51
C ASP A 48 -3.93 11.31 -13.50
N SER A 49 -2.69 11.76 -13.26
CA SER A 49 -1.53 11.38 -14.05
C SER A 49 -1.01 9.99 -13.67
N ILE A 50 -0.91 9.71 -12.37
CA ILE A 50 -0.41 8.42 -11.84
C ILE A 50 -1.33 7.27 -12.26
N TYR A 51 -2.64 7.49 -12.19
CA TYR A 51 -3.68 6.51 -12.47
C TYR A 51 -4.39 6.80 -13.79
N SER A 52 -3.64 7.28 -14.80
CA SER A 52 -4.19 7.67 -16.11
C SER A 52 -4.85 6.53 -16.90
N ASN A 53 -4.52 5.28 -16.57
CA ASN A 53 -5.12 4.08 -17.17
C ASN A 53 -6.19 3.42 -16.29
N ASP A 54 -6.45 4.00 -15.13
CA ASP A 54 -7.30 3.46 -14.07
C ASP A 54 -8.50 4.39 -13.82
N SER A 55 -9.46 3.91 -13.04
CA SER A 55 -10.64 4.68 -12.66
C SER A 55 -10.49 5.24 -11.25
N ILE A 56 -10.71 6.55 -11.11
CA ILE A 56 -10.62 7.29 -9.85
C ILE A 56 -12.02 7.71 -9.41
N VAL A 57 -12.46 7.29 -8.22
CA VAL A 57 -13.77 7.62 -7.64
C VAL A 57 -13.60 8.42 -6.36
N ARG A 58 -13.96 9.71 -6.38
CA ARG A 58 -13.69 10.70 -5.31
C ARG A 58 -14.85 10.93 -4.32
N ASN A 59 -15.97 10.25 -4.53
CA ASN A 59 -17.18 10.33 -3.70
C ASN A 59 -17.69 8.90 -3.47
N ILE A 60 -17.08 8.20 -2.53
CA ILE A 60 -17.50 6.84 -2.16
C ILE A 60 -18.73 6.98 -1.27
N ALA A 61 -19.92 6.85 -1.84
CA ALA A 61 -21.14 6.68 -1.05
C ALA A 61 -21.29 5.19 -0.70
N GLY A 62 -21.26 4.83 0.59
CA GLY A 62 -21.82 3.56 1.06
C GLY A 62 -20.87 2.50 1.65
N ASP A 63 -19.55 2.61 1.53
CA ASP A 63 -18.60 1.72 2.24
C ASP A 63 -18.27 2.32 3.62
N LYS A 64 -19.11 2.00 4.61
CA LYS A 64 -19.13 2.58 5.99
C LYS A 64 -17.92 2.20 6.88
N LEU A 65 -16.70 2.13 6.36
CA LEU A 65 -15.52 1.93 7.21
C LEU A 65 -14.89 3.26 7.65
N LEU A 66 -14.88 4.28 6.79
CA LEU A 66 -14.38 5.62 7.14
C LEU A 66 -15.39 6.67 6.66
N ASN A 67 -16.19 7.18 7.59
CA ASN A 67 -17.22 8.18 7.32
C ASN A 67 -16.59 9.58 7.15
N THR A 68 -15.61 9.71 6.25
CA THR A 68 -14.89 10.96 6.00
C THR A 68 -15.09 11.34 4.54
N ASN A 69 -15.43 12.59 4.29
CA ASN A 69 -15.61 13.09 2.93
C ASN A 69 -14.32 13.05 2.10
N ASN A 70 -13.19 12.58 2.64
CA ASN A 70 -11.84 12.71 2.09
C ASN A 70 -11.33 11.44 1.40
N GLU A 71 -12.20 10.46 1.13
CA GLU A 71 -11.79 9.20 0.50
C GLU A 71 -11.83 9.22 -1.02
N ILE A 72 -10.90 8.48 -1.63
CA ILE A 72 -10.77 8.28 -3.07
C ILE A 72 -10.46 6.80 -3.33
N ALA A 73 -11.33 6.12 -4.07
CA ALA A 73 -11.08 4.74 -4.48
C ALA A 73 -10.46 4.70 -5.88
N ILE A 74 -9.46 3.83 -6.04
CA ILE A 74 -8.79 3.57 -7.32
C ILE A 74 -9.16 2.17 -7.78
N PHE A 75 -9.54 2.03 -9.04
CA PHE A 75 -9.91 0.76 -9.66
C PHE A 75 -9.11 0.55 -10.94
N GLU A 76 -8.70 -0.68 -11.22
CA GLU A 76 -8.12 -0.99 -12.52
C GLU A 76 -9.18 -0.92 -13.63
N LYS A 77 -8.75 -0.83 -14.89
CA LYS A 77 -9.64 -0.77 -16.07
C LYS A 77 -10.72 -1.89 -16.10
N GLY A 78 -10.47 -3.03 -15.47
CA GLY A 78 -11.42 -4.15 -15.32
C GLY A 78 -12.45 -3.98 -14.20
N GLY A 79 -12.44 -2.87 -13.45
CA GLY A 79 -13.37 -2.59 -12.35
C GLY A 79 -12.96 -3.19 -11.01
N LYS A 80 -11.82 -3.88 -10.91
CA LYS A 80 -11.31 -4.38 -9.63
C LYS A 80 -10.75 -3.23 -8.80
N LYS A 81 -11.16 -3.14 -7.54
CA LYS A 81 -10.69 -2.12 -6.60
C LYS A 81 -9.24 -2.40 -6.21
N LEU A 82 -8.35 -1.42 -6.42
CA LEU A 82 -6.92 -1.52 -6.11
C LEU A 82 -6.62 -1.12 -4.67
N LEU A 83 -7.04 0.09 -4.32
CA LEU A 83 -6.81 0.71 -3.03
C LEU A 83 -7.83 1.83 -2.75
N ILE A 84 -7.90 2.25 -1.49
CA ILE A 84 -8.65 3.43 -1.05
C ILE A 84 -7.65 4.39 -0.41
N LEU A 85 -7.68 5.64 -0.84
CA LEU A 85 -6.85 6.74 -0.34
C LEU A 85 -7.69 7.64 0.56
N GLU A 86 -7.17 8.01 1.72
CA GLU A 86 -7.66 9.15 2.50
C GLU A 86 -6.68 10.31 2.32
N VAL A 87 -7.15 11.45 1.82
CA VAL A 87 -6.33 12.67 1.74
C VAL A 87 -6.47 13.53 2.99
N ARG A 88 -5.44 14.30 3.32
CA ARG A 88 -5.45 15.15 4.53
C ARG A 88 -6.53 16.24 4.45
N GLN A 89 -6.65 16.89 3.30
CA GLN A 89 -7.56 18.00 3.05
C GLN A 89 -8.15 17.88 1.64
N LYS A 90 -9.43 17.48 1.51
CA LYS A 90 -10.07 17.27 0.21
C LYS A 90 -10.14 18.55 -0.65
N SER A 91 -10.28 19.71 -0.03
CA SER A 91 -10.41 20.99 -0.71
C SER A 91 -9.09 21.56 -1.24
N ASP A 92 -7.94 21.00 -0.85
CA ASP A 92 -6.63 21.43 -1.32
C ASP A 92 -6.05 20.41 -2.30
N ILE A 93 -5.86 20.84 -3.55
CA ILE A 93 -5.29 20.00 -4.61
C ILE A 93 -3.82 19.64 -4.37
N ASN A 94 -3.12 20.36 -3.50
CA ASN A 94 -1.76 20.06 -3.05
C ASN A 94 -1.74 19.15 -1.82
N SER A 95 -2.91 18.82 -1.26
CA SER A 95 -3.00 17.91 -0.13
C SER A 95 -2.40 16.55 -0.47
N THR A 96 -1.63 16.01 0.47
CA THR A 96 -1.02 14.69 0.35
C THR A 96 -1.92 13.59 0.87
N ILE A 97 -1.58 12.36 0.51
CA ILE A 97 -2.24 11.16 1.00
C ILE A 97 -1.84 10.95 2.47
N LYS A 98 -2.83 10.68 3.32
CA LYS A 98 -2.67 10.36 4.73
C LYS A 98 -2.68 8.85 4.96
N ASN A 99 -3.73 8.18 4.48
CA ASN A 99 -3.91 6.75 4.66
C ASN A 99 -4.13 6.05 3.31
N ILE A 100 -3.66 4.81 3.21
CA ILE A 100 -3.83 3.94 2.04
C ILE A 100 -4.31 2.58 2.53
N GLN A 101 -5.55 2.21 2.22
CA GLN A 101 -6.03 0.85 2.41
C GLN A 101 -5.73 0.04 1.15
N LEU A 102 -4.89 -0.99 1.30
CA LEU A 102 -4.54 -1.92 0.22
C LEU A 102 -5.61 -3.00 0.11
N ILE A 103 -6.08 -3.24 -1.12
CA ILE A 103 -7.18 -4.17 -1.39
C ILE A 103 -6.75 -5.26 -2.37
N ASP A 104 -6.04 -4.90 -3.43
CA ASP A 104 -5.57 -5.87 -4.41
C ASP A 104 -4.43 -6.74 -3.85
N SER A 105 -4.55 -8.05 -3.99
CA SER A 105 -3.56 -9.02 -3.51
C SER A 105 -2.21 -8.97 -4.25
N ARG A 106 -2.12 -8.26 -5.38
CA ARG A 106 -0.84 -8.04 -6.06
C ARG A 106 0.11 -7.16 -5.24
N TYR A 107 -0.44 -6.29 -4.38
CA TYR A 107 0.38 -5.49 -3.47
C TYR A 107 1.15 -6.37 -2.50
N HIS A 108 2.46 -6.18 -2.42
CA HIS A 108 3.32 -6.99 -1.58
C HIS A 108 4.54 -6.20 -1.09
N THR A 109 5.03 -6.54 0.10
CA THR A 109 6.35 -6.12 0.57
C THR A 109 7.45 -6.97 -0.07
N ASP A 110 8.70 -6.59 0.10
CA ASP A 110 9.88 -7.39 -0.26
C ASP A 110 9.91 -8.78 0.39
N THR A 111 9.30 -8.94 1.57
CA THR A 111 9.12 -10.23 2.26
C THR A 111 7.88 -11.00 1.82
N GLY A 112 7.08 -10.45 0.91
CA GLY A 112 5.87 -11.07 0.37
C GLY A 112 4.61 -10.88 1.22
N LEU A 113 4.61 -9.97 2.21
CA LEU A 113 3.39 -9.62 2.95
C LEU A 113 2.43 -8.86 2.04
N SER A 114 1.22 -9.38 1.88
CA SER A 114 0.17 -8.84 1.00
C SER A 114 -1.18 -8.72 1.71
N PRO A 115 -2.18 -8.02 1.13
CA PRO A 115 -3.52 -7.91 1.72
C PRO A 115 -4.25 -9.24 1.94
N ASN A 116 -3.91 -10.29 1.21
CA ASN A 116 -4.47 -11.64 1.38
C ASN A 116 -3.59 -12.56 2.25
N GLY A 117 -2.56 -12.02 2.91
CA GLY A 117 -1.68 -12.76 3.80
C GLY A 117 -2.33 -13.17 5.13
N THR A 118 -1.53 -13.82 5.97
CA THR A 118 -1.94 -14.27 7.30
C THR A 118 -1.09 -13.65 8.41
N PHE A 119 -1.51 -13.86 9.66
CA PHE A 119 -0.75 -13.46 10.83
C PHE A 119 0.68 -14.03 10.83
N LYS A 120 0.88 -15.25 10.34
CA LYS A 120 2.23 -15.84 10.19
C LYS A 120 3.13 -14.99 9.30
N ASN A 121 2.63 -14.48 8.17
CA ASN A 121 3.42 -13.61 7.28
C ASN A 121 3.91 -12.36 8.00
N ILE A 122 3.11 -11.82 8.93
CA ILE A 122 3.45 -10.66 9.75
C ILE A 122 4.48 -11.07 10.82
N LYS A 123 4.15 -12.07 11.66
CA LYS A 123 4.94 -12.48 12.81
C LYS A 123 6.37 -12.91 12.45
N ASP A 124 6.54 -13.56 11.30
CA ASP A 124 7.83 -14.10 10.88
C ASP A 124 8.79 -13.04 10.33
N HIS A 125 8.28 -11.90 9.85
CA HIS A 125 9.08 -10.90 9.13
C HIS A 125 9.08 -9.52 9.79
N TYR A 126 8.16 -9.26 10.73
CA TYR A 126 7.95 -7.94 11.29
C TYR A 126 7.79 -7.95 12.81
N THR A 127 8.32 -6.92 13.46
CA THR A 127 8.06 -6.64 14.86
C THR A 127 6.69 -5.95 15.01
N ILE A 128 5.79 -6.57 15.76
CA ILE A 128 4.49 -5.99 16.11
C ILE A 128 4.70 -5.08 17.32
N THR A 129 4.53 -3.77 17.16
CA THR A 129 4.79 -2.77 18.18
C THR A 129 3.62 -2.61 19.15
N LYS A 130 2.40 -2.87 18.67
CA LYS A 130 1.18 -2.79 19.48
C LYS A 130 0.10 -3.71 18.92
N ILE A 131 -0.72 -4.26 19.82
CA ILE A 131 -1.97 -4.95 19.46
C ILE A 131 -3.11 -4.25 20.22
N THR A 132 -4.06 -3.68 19.49
CA THR A 132 -5.27 -3.07 20.06
C THR A 132 -6.43 -4.04 19.95
N ASN A 133 -7.03 -4.36 21.08
CA ASN A 133 -8.26 -5.14 21.14
C ASN A 133 -9.47 -4.21 20.91
N THR A 134 -10.25 -4.47 19.87
CA THR A 134 -11.48 -3.71 19.55
C THR A 134 -12.71 -4.62 19.68
N LEU A 135 -13.91 -4.06 19.53
CA LEU A 135 -15.15 -4.84 19.64
C LEU A 135 -15.17 -6.08 18.73
N SER A 136 -14.68 -5.96 17.50
CA SER A 136 -14.77 -7.03 16.48
C SER A 136 -13.44 -7.48 15.91
N SER A 137 -12.32 -6.89 16.32
CA SER A 137 -11.01 -7.16 15.71
C SER A 137 -9.83 -6.96 16.66
N ALA A 138 -8.71 -7.60 16.32
CA ALA A 138 -7.40 -7.22 16.82
C ALA A 138 -6.70 -6.38 15.73
N VAL A 139 -6.21 -5.20 16.10
CA VAL A 139 -5.45 -4.31 15.19
C VAL A 139 -3.98 -4.34 15.59
N LEU A 140 -3.13 -4.81 14.68
CA LEU A 140 -1.70 -4.99 14.86
C LEU A 140 -0.98 -3.81 14.21
N PHE A 141 -0.07 -3.17 14.93
CA PHE A 141 0.73 -2.05 14.44
C PHE A 141 2.14 -2.55 14.11
N VAL A 142 2.63 -2.16 12.94
CA VAL A 142 3.96 -2.51 12.41
C VAL A 142 4.64 -1.25 11.89
N ASP A 143 5.41 -0.61 12.76
CA ASP A 143 5.98 0.72 12.51
C ASP A 143 7.02 0.72 11.37
N SER A 144 7.74 -0.40 11.17
CA SER A 144 8.78 -0.51 10.14
C SER A 144 8.27 -0.33 8.71
N ILE A 145 6.98 -0.59 8.49
CA ILE A 145 6.27 -0.36 7.22
C ILE A 145 5.10 0.62 7.38
N GLN A 146 5.03 1.32 8.51
CA GLN A 146 3.99 2.31 8.81
C GLN A 146 2.56 1.74 8.63
N ALA A 147 2.36 0.48 9.05
CA ALA A 147 1.15 -0.27 8.78
C ALA A 147 0.32 -0.55 10.03
N SER A 148 -0.99 -0.60 9.85
CA SER A 148 -1.92 -1.28 10.75
C SER A 148 -2.66 -2.40 10.01
N LEU A 149 -2.64 -3.58 10.60
CA LEU A 149 -3.19 -4.83 10.04
C LEU A 149 -4.30 -5.31 10.95
N THR A 150 -5.48 -5.57 10.39
CA THR A 150 -6.66 -5.96 11.17
C THR A 150 -6.94 -7.44 11.01
N ILE A 151 -7.08 -8.17 12.11
CA ILE A 151 -7.54 -9.56 12.17
C ILE A 151 -8.93 -9.59 12.78
N ASP A 152 -9.88 -10.26 12.11
CA ASP A 152 -11.23 -10.42 12.65
C ASP A 152 -11.20 -11.31 13.91
N LYS A 153 -11.90 -10.93 14.97
CA LYS A 153 -11.96 -11.73 16.20
C LYS A 153 -12.53 -13.13 15.97
N LYS A 154 -13.30 -13.34 14.90
CA LYS A 154 -13.78 -14.67 14.51
C LYS A 154 -12.65 -15.68 14.32
N GLU A 155 -11.46 -15.22 13.96
CA GLU A 155 -10.23 -16.03 13.80
C GLU A 155 -9.56 -16.38 15.13
N LEU A 156 -9.92 -15.73 16.25
CA LEU A 156 -9.29 -15.92 17.55
C LEU A 156 -10.00 -16.99 18.40
N ALA A 157 -9.41 -17.35 19.54
CA ALA A 157 -10.03 -18.22 20.54
C ALA A 157 -11.31 -17.60 21.14
N ALA A 158 -12.24 -18.45 21.58
CA ALA A 158 -13.60 -18.04 21.95
C ALA A 158 -13.67 -17.03 23.11
N ASP A 159 -12.74 -17.13 24.05
CA ASP A 159 -12.56 -16.22 25.19
C ASP A 159 -12.23 -14.78 24.77
N LEU A 160 -11.55 -14.60 23.62
CA LEU A 160 -11.20 -13.29 23.07
C LEU A 160 -12.30 -12.69 22.16
N LYS A 161 -13.25 -13.51 21.70
CA LYS A 161 -14.29 -13.07 20.74
C LYS A 161 -15.25 -12.02 21.30
N PHE A 162 -15.52 -12.08 22.59
CA PHE A 162 -16.55 -11.26 23.24
C PHE A 162 -15.99 -10.29 24.29
N ASN A 163 -14.66 -10.20 24.42
CA ASN A 163 -13.99 -9.41 25.44
C ASN A 163 -13.08 -8.34 24.80
N THR A 164 -13.25 -7.08 25.21
CA THR A 164 -12.41 -5.95 24.78
C THR A 164 -11.42 -5.47 25.83
N ASP A 165 -11.60 -5.87 27.08
CA ASP A 165 -10.86 -5.37 28.24
C ASP A 165 -9.53 -6.11 28.42
N THR A 166 -9.46 -7.35 27.93
CA THR A 166 -8.25 -8.15 27.99
C THR A 166 -7.30 -7.80 26.86
N LYS A 167 -6.03 -7.59 27.20
CA LYS A 167 -4.96 -7.44 26.21
C LYS A 167 -4.78 -8.73 25.41
N ILE A 168 -4.74 -8.61 24.10
CA ILE A 168 -4.43 -9.73 23.20
C ILE A 168 -2.91 -9.78 23.03
N GLU A 169 -2.32 -10.93 23.33
CA GLU A 169 -0.91 -11.22 23.06
C GLU A 169 -0.74 -11.88 21.69
N ALA A 170 0.40 -11.63 21.03
CA ALA A 170 0.70 -12.18 19.71
C ALA A 170 0.61 -13.71 19.64
N SER A 171 0.97 -14.40 20.74
CA SER A 171 0.89 -15.87 20.84
C SER A 171 -0.54 -16.42 20.84
N GLN A 172 -1.55 -15.57 21.07
CA GLN A 172 -2.97 -15.96 21.07
C GLN A 172 -3.62 -15.83 19.68
N ILE A 173 -2.91 -15.27 18.70
CA ILE A 173 -3.40 -15.13 17.32
C ILE A 173 -2.90 -16.34 16.52
N PRO A 174 -3.80 -17.15 15.93
CA PRO A 174 -3.39 -18.28 15.11
C PRO A 174 -2.58 -17.84 13.88
N ASP A 175 -1.54 -18.59 13.54
CA ASP A 175 -0.70 -18.34 12.36
C ASP A 175 -1.51 -18.28 11.04
N SER A 176 -2.62 -19.02 10.96
CA SER A 176 -3.53 -19.04 9.81
C SER A 176 -4.54 -17.89 9.76
N ALA A 177 -4.62 -17.06 10.81
CA ALA A 177 -5.60 -15.97 10.87
C ALA A 177 -5.37 -14.99 9.72
N LYS A 178 -6.42 -14.72 8.95
CA LYS A 178 -6.34 -13.91 7.72
C LYS A 178 -6.37 -12.42 8.02
N ILE A 179 -5.61 -11.66 7.24
CA ILE A 179 -5.67 -10.19 7.24
C ILE A 179 -7.02 -9.76 6.64
N LYS A 180 -7.77 -8.96 7.40
CA LYS A 180 -9.03 -8.35 6.98
C LYS A 180 -8.81 -6.98 6.35
N HIS A 181 -7.94 -6.17 6.95
CA HIS A 181 -7.55 -4.85 6.43
C HIS A 181 -6.04 -4.67 6.54
N PHE A 182 -5.46 -4.09 5.50
CA PHE A 182 -4.07 -3.67 5.45
C PHE A 182 -4.05 -2.18 5.14
N LEU A 183 -3.79 -1.36 6.17
CA LEU A 183 -3.77 0.09 6.10
C LEU A 183 -2.35 0.59 6.29
N ILE A 184 -1.87 1.44 5.38
CA ILE A 184 -0.65 2.23 5.54
C ILE A 184 -1.03 3.64 5.97
N SER A 185 -0.32 4.20 6.93
CA SER A 185 -0.53 5.54 7.45
C SER A 185 0.76 6.35 7.36
N TRP A 186 0.75 7.40 6.56
CA TRP A 186 1.88 8.31 6.44
C TRP A 186 1.75 9.47 7.42
N ASP A 187 2.84 9.76 8.13
CA ASP A 187 2.93 10.91 9.02
C ASP A 187 3.39 12.18 8.29
N GLU A 188 3.18 13.33 8.93
CA GLU A 188 3.78 14.61 8.51
C GLU A 188 5.17 14.70 9.13
N ASN A 189 6.18 14.13 8.46
CA ASN A 189 7.57 14.47 8.76
C ASN A 189 8.00 15.68 7.93
#